data_AF-A0A927ZAG2-F1
#
_entry.id   AF-A0A927ZAG2-F1
#
_cell.length_a   1.000
_cell.length_b   1.000
_cell.length_c   1.000
_cell.angle_alpha   90.00
_cell.angle_beta   90.00
_cell.angle_gamma   90.00
#
_symmetry.space_group_name_H-M   'P 1'
#
loop_
_entity.id
_entity.type
_entity.pdbx_description
1 polymer ?
#
loop_
_entity_poly.entity_id
_entity_poly.type
_entity_poly.pdbx_seq_one_letter_code
_entity_poly.pdbx_strand_id
1 'polypeptide(L)'
;MKKKEYAVANEITGSEIKDLRLSLGLGRKDMASLLGVSVKTIEYWESRETPVTGPLVLAAKLLREHPQIPEELEIPEQVMPMRLMYMFRNEMCTLIDVDVSRRIVKIRNYTDRIQFRAFGSNDHPDYDQFMEFLRSRCFPETMDKIKLKLQALNLPFYDPLLIIEKTEGRMAEDDFYIRIIKNDRTA
;
A
#
# COMPACT_ATOMS: atom_id res chain seq x y z
N MET A 1 34.12 -1.49 21.11
CA MET A 1 32.80 -1.03 21.60
C MET A 1 32.12 -2.20 22.32
N LYS A 2 31.53 -1.98 23.51
CA LYS A 2 30.77 -3.05 24.19
C LYS A 2 29.51 -3.39 23.37
N LYS A 3 29.24 -4.69 23.21
CA LYS A 3 28.03 -5.19 22.54
C LYS A 3 26.82 -4.77 23.36
N LYS A 4 25.80 -4.20 22.71
CA LYS A 4 24.50 -3.94 23.35
C LYS A 4 23.73 -5.26 23.41
N GLU A 5 23.06 -5.50 24.54
CA GLU A 5 22.12 -6.61 24.73
C GLU A 5 20.69 -6.09 24.59
N TYR A 6 19.80 -6.91 24.04
CA TYR A 6 18.40 -6.56 23.80
C TYR A 6 17.50 -7.60 24.48
N ALA A 7 16.40 -7.16 25.09
CA ALA A 7 15.43 -8.02 25.77
C ALA A 7 14.47 -8.70 24.78
N VAL A 8 15.02 -9.56 23.92
CA VAL A 8 14.29 -10.34 22.93
C VAL A 8 14.76 -11.80 23.05
N ALA A 9 13.85 -12.75 22.95
CA ALA A 9 14.22 -14.17 22.92
C ALA A 9 15.14 -14.45 21.72
N ASN A 10 15.95 -15.51 21.83
CA ASN A 10 16.86 -15.92 20.75
C ASN A 10 16.20 -16.88 19.75
N GLU A 11 15.11 -17.53 20.17
CA GLU A 11 14.43 -18.58 19.42
C GLU A 11 12.92 -18.60 19.70
N ILE A 12 12.17 -19.25 18.81
CA ILE A 12 10.73 -19.49 18.92
C ILE A 12 10.39 -20.88 18.38
N THR A 13 9.55 -21.63 19.08
CA THR A 13 9.14 -23.00 18.67
C THR A 13 8.08 -22.99 17.57
N GLY A 14 7.95 -24.10 16.83
CA GLY A 14 6.93 -24.25 15.80
C GLY A 14 5.50 -24.15 16.35
N SER A 15 5.26 -24.66 17.57
CA SER A 15 3.97 -24.51 18.26
C SER A 15 3.67 -23.05 18.57
N GLU A 16 4.64 -22.29 19.07
CA GLU A 16 4.44 -20.86 19.37
C GLU A 16 4.15 -20.02 18.12
N ILE A 17 4.76 -20.35 16.98
CA ILE A 17 4.47 -19.70 15.69
C ILE A 17 3.03 -20.00 15.26
N LYS A 18 2.61 -21.26 15.39
CA LYS A 18 1.24 -21.69 15.07
C LYS A 18 0.22 -21.01 15.99
N ASP A 19 0.49 -20.94 17.29
CA ASP A 19 -0.38 -20.32 18.28
C ASP A 19 -0.51 -18.82 18.02
N LEU A 20 0.59 -18.12 17.74
CA LEU A 20 0.56 -16.72 17.34
C LEU A 20 -0.28 -16.51 16.07
N ARG A 21 -0.07 -17.32 15.03
CA ARG A 21 -0.82 -17.17 13.79
C ARG A 21 -2.33 -17.35 14.02
N LEU A 22 -2.71 -18.35 14.81
CA LEU A 22 -4.11 -18.61 15.15
C LEU A 22 -4.69 -17.52 16.05
N SER A 23 -3.91 -16.95 16.99
CA SER A 23 -4.39 -15.85 17.84
C SER A 23 -4.63 -14.55 17.07
N LEU A 24 -3.94 -14.37 15.94
CA LEU A 24 -4.17 -13.28 14.99
C LEU A 24 -5.31 -13.58 13.98
N GLY A 25 -5.94 -14.76 14.05
CA GLY A 25 -6.99 -15.16 13.11
C GLY A 25 -6.51 -15.47 11.70
N LEU A 26 -5.21 -15.67 11.49
CA LEU A 26 -4.61 -15.78 10.16
C LEU A 26 -4.51 -17.23 9.65
N GLY A 27 -4.78 -17.41 8.36
CA GLY A 27 -4.37 -18.62 7.64
C GLY A 27 -2.85 -18.63 7.40
N ARG A 28 -2.29 -19.79 7.01
CA ARG A 28 -0.85 -19.86 6.64
C ARG A 28 -0.50 -18.96 5.46
N LYS A 29 -1.42 -18.81 4.51
CA LYS A 29 -1.25 -17.94 3.35
C LYS A 29 -1.16 -16.48 3.76
N ASP A 30 -2.03 -16.05 4.67
CA ASP A 30 -2.09 -14.65 5.12
C ASP A 30 -0.88 -14.31 5.98
N MET A 31 -0.48 -15.21 6.89
CA MET A 31 0.76 -15.06 7.67
C MET A 31 2.01 -15.01 6.77
N ALA A 32 2.07 -15.86 5.73
CA ALA A 32 3.16 -15.86 4.78
C ALA A 32 3.24 -14.53 4.02
N SER A 33 2.09 -14.02 3.56
CA SER A 33 1.99 -12.72 2.89
C SER A 33 2.42 -11.57 3.82
N LEU A 34 1.93 -11.55 5.06
CA LEU A 34 2.26 -10.54 6.07
C LEU A 34 3.76 -10.50 6.38
N LEU A 35 4.40 -11.67 6.52
CA LEU A 35 5.83 -11.77 6.80
C LEU A 35 6.72 -11.69 5.55
N GLY A 36 6.15 -11.63 4.35
CA GLY A 36 6.90 -11.60 3.10
C GLY A 36 7.69 -12.89 2.82
N VAL A 37 7.15 -14.05 3.20
CA VAL A 37 7.78 -15.38 2.99
C VAL A 37 6.85 -16.32 2.21
N SER A 38 7.36 -17.51 1.84
CA SER A 38 6.53 -18.51 1.18
C SER A 38 5.63 -19.25 2.17
N VAL A 39 4.48 -19.77 1.70
CA VAL A 39 3.60 -20.61 2.52
C VAL A 39 4.34 -21.86 3.03
N LYS A 40 5.21 -22.45 2.19
CA LYS A 40 6.07 -23.59 2.57
C LYS A 40 7.01 -23.26 3.73
N THR A 41 7.47 -22.01 3.81
CA THR A 41 8.31 -21.53 4.92
C THR A 41 7.53 -21.55 6.23
N ILE A 42 6.26 -21.10 6.23
CA ILE A 42 5.40 -21.17 7.41
C ILE A 42 5.11 -22.62 7.80
N GLU A 43 4.78 -23.47 6.83
CA GLU A 43 4.57 -24.91 7.08
C GLU A 43 5.80 -25.58 7.68
N TYR A 44 6.98 -25.30 7.14
CA TYR A 44 8.25 -25.81 7.65
C TYR A 44 8.53 -25.31 9.08
N TRP A 45 8.31 -24.03 9.36
CA TRP A 45 8.48 -23.47 10.70
C TRP A 45 7.52 -24.06 11.74
N GLU A 46 6.25 -24.29 11.37
CA GLU A 46 5.26 -24.85 12.30
C GLU A 46 5.44 -26.36 12.55
N SER A 47 6.06 -27.09 11.62
CA SER A 47 6.17 -28.55 11.67
C SER A 47 7.52 -29.07 12.18
N ARG A 48 8.56 -28.22 12.22
CA ARG A 48 9.89 -28.63 12.70
C ARG A 48 9.92 -28.78 14.22
N GLU A 49 10.70 -29.76 14.68
CA GLU A 49 10.92 -30.01 16.11
C GLU A 49 11.90 -29.00 16.75
N THR A 50 12.85 -28.51 15.95
CA THR A 50 13.86 -27.56 16.44
C THR A 50 13.36 -26.12 16.37
N PRO A 51 13.67 -25.25 17.35
CA PRO A 51 13.27 -23.85 17.32
C PRO A 51 13.79 -23.08 16.09
N VAL A 52 13.05 -22.06 15.68
CA VAL A 52 13.43 -21.09 14.66
C VAL A 52 14.15 -19.91 15.32
N THR A 53 15.22 -19.44 14.70
CA THR A 53 16.00 -18.27 15.13
C THR A 53 15.92 -17.16 14.08
N GLY A 54 16.44 -15.98 14.42
CA GLY A 54 16.56 -14.85 13.49
C GLY A 54 15.41 -13.84 13.57
N PRO A 55 15.17 -13.06 12.50
CA PRO A 55 14.24 -11.91 12.53
C PRO A 55 12.80 -12.28 12.91
N LEU A 56 12.37 -13.52 12.64
CA LEU A 56 11.05 -14.01 13.01
C LEU A 56 10.78 -13.90 14.51
N VAL A 57 11.79 -14.10 15.36
CA VAL A 57 11.62 -14.04 16.82
C VAL A 57 11.23 -12.63 17.27
N LEU A 58 11.87 -11.61 16.69
CA LEU A 58 11.52 -10.22 16.91
C LEU A 58 10.15 -9.89 16.32
N ALA A 59 9.88 -10.31 15.07
CA ALA A 59 8.58 -10.09 14.44
C ALA A 59 7.43 -10.70 15.24
N ALA A 60 7.61 -11.92 15.77
CA ALA A 60 6.63 -12.58 16.62
C ALA A 60 6.40 -11.82 17.93
N LYS A 61 7.45 -11.27 18.55
CA LYS A 61 7.29 -10.39 19.73
C LYS A 61 6.46 -9.15 19.39
N LEU A 62 6.78 -8.46 18.30
CA LEU A 62 6.06 -7.26 17.87
C LEU A 62 4.59 -7.55 17.54
N LEU A 63 4.30 -8.65 16.83
CA LEU A 63 2.94 -9.05 16.49
C LEU A 63 2.11 -9.47 17.71
N ARG A 64 2.74 -10.00 18.77
CA ARG A 64 2.06 -10.26 20.06
C ARG A 64 1.72 -8.97 20.79
N GLU A 65 2.60 -7.97 20.73
CA GLU A 65 2.41 -6.67 21.38
C GLU A 65 1.44 -5.75 20.60
N HIS A 66 1.35 -5.95 19.29
CA HIS A 66 0.52 -5.17 18.38
C HIS A 66 -0.33 -6.09 17.47
N PRO A 67 -1.32 -6.81 18.04
CA PRO A 67 -2.13 -7.78 17.30
C PRO A 67 -3.03 -7.15 16.23
N GLN A 68 -3.19 -5.83 16.22
CA GLN A 68 -3.96 -5.08 15.22
C GLN A 68 -3.22 -4.85 13.88
N ILE A 69 -1.89 -5.04 13.84
CA ILE A 69 -1.07 -4.81 12.64
C ILE A 69 -1.60 -5.54 11.38
N PRO A 70 -2.01 -6.83 11.44
CA PRO A 70 -2.54 -7.51 10.26
C PRO A 70 -3.77 -6.82 9.68
N GLU A 71 -4.70 -6.37 10.54
CA GLU A 71 -5.89 -5.64 10.12
C GLU A 71 -5.53 -4.26 9.55
N GLU A 72 -4.61 -3.53 10.18
CA GLU A 72 -4.16 -2.20 9.74
C GLU A 72 -3.48 -2.23 8.36
N LEU A 73 -2.71 -3.29 8.07
CA LEU A 73 -2.00 -3.48 6.80
C LEU A 73 -2.85 -4.18 5.73
N GLU A 74 -4.04 -4.69 6.07
CA GLU A 74 -4.92 -5.36 5.13
C GLU A 74 -5.35 -4.40 4.01
N ILE A 75 -5.16 -4.84 2.76
CA ILE A 75 -5.68 -4.15 1.58
C ILE A 75 -7.11 -4.64 1.34
N PRO A 76 -8.15 -3.80 1.49
CA PRO A 76 -9.54 -4.23 1.33
C PRO A 76 -9.82 -4.65 -0.11
N GLU A 77 -10.81 -5.50 -0.32
CA GLU A 77 -11.26 -5.85 -1.67
C GLU A 77 -11.70 -4.62 -2.48
N GLN A 78 -11.48 -4.66 -3.79
CA GLN A 78 -11.86 -3.57 -4.68
C GLN A 78 -13.36 -3.64 -5.00
N VAL A 79 -14.13 -2.73 -4.39
CA VAL A 79 -15.59 -2.63 -4.60
C VAL A 79 -15.99 -1.56 -5.62
N MET A 80 -15.11 -0.58 -5.90
CA MET A 80 -15.38 0.50 -6.85
C MET A 80 -14.75 0.22 -8.23
N PRO A 81 -15.29 0.79 -9.32
CA PRO A 81 -14.81 0.53 -10.68
C PRO A 81 -13.32 0.84 -10.87
N MET A 82 -12.78 1.80 -10.13
CA MET A 82 -11.39 2.22 -10.24
C MET A 82 -10.73 2.36 -8.88
N ARG A 83 -9.47 1.92 -8.80
CA ARG A 83 -8.61 1.99 -7.64
C ARG A 83 -7.27 2.58 -8.03
N LEU A 84 -6.81 3.56 -7.27
CA LEU A 84 -5.50 4.18 -7.41
C LEU A 84 -4.67 3.87 -6.17
N MET A 85 -3.42 3.45 -6.38
CA MET A 85 -2.45 3.24 -5.32
C MET A 85 -1.39 4.33 -5.44
N TYR A 86 -1.39 5.27 -4.49
CA TYR A 86 -0.37 6.30 -4.39
C TYR A 86 0.84 5.73 -3.64
N MET A 87 1.97 5.65 -4.34
CA MET A 87 3.16 4.93 -3.91
C MET A 87 4.32 5.90 -3.72
N PHE A 88 5.14 5.67 -2.70
CA PHE A 88 6.46 6.28 -2.56
C PHE A 88 7.50 5.16 -2.62
N ARG A 89 8.32 5.13 -3.68
CA ARG A 89 9.25 4.01 -3.93
C ARG A 89 8.54 2.65 -3.92
N ASN A 90 8.73 1.84 -2.89
CA ASN A 90 8.10 0.52 -2.75
C ASN A 90 7.05 0.45 -1.63
N GLU A 91 6.71 1.60 -1.02
CA GLU A 91 5.71 1.68 0.03
C GLU A 91 4.41 2.26 -0.52
N MET A 92 3.29 1.63 -0.18
CA MET A 92 1.97 2.17 -0.47
C MET A 92 1.62 3.22 0.58
N CYS A 93 1.32 4.45 0.15
CA CYS A 93 1.01 5.55 1.06
C CYS A 93 -0.50 5.73 1.23
N THR A 94 -1.23 5.81 0.11
CA THR A 94 -2.69 5.98 0.12
C THR A 94 -3.31 5.08 -0.94
N LEU A 95 -4.30 4.30 -0.54
CA LEU A 95 -5.21 3.58 -1.44
C LEU A 95 -6.45 4.45 -1.65
N ILE A 96 -6.86 4.63 -2.91
CA ILE A 96 -7.96 5.51 -3.30
C ILE A 96 -8.92 4.69 -4.16
N ASP A 97 -10.09 4.37 -3.65
CA ASP A 97 -11.19 3.78 -4.41
C ASP A 97 -12.12 4.89 -4.90
N VAL A 98 -12.46 4.86 -6.19
CA VAL A 98 -13.26 5.91 -6.82
C VAL A 98 -14.27 5.35 -7.81
N ASP A 99 -15.48 5.90 -7.75
CA ASP A 99 -16.51 5.78 -8.77
C ASP A 99 -16.70 7.15 -9.42
N VAL A 100 -16.15 7.29 -10.63
CA VAL A 100 -16.17 8.55 -11.40
C VAL A 100 -17.59 8.96 -11.76
N SER A 101 -18.43 8.01 -12.16
CA SER A 101 -19.82 8.27 -12.57
C SER A 101 -20.66 8.77 -11.41
N ARG A 102 -20.47 8.19 -10.21
CA ARG A 102 -21.19 8.58 -9.00
C ARG A 102 -20.49 9.68 -8.19
N ARG A 103 -19.28 10.08 -8.58
CA ARG A 103 -18.42 11.03 -7.88
C ARG A 103 -18.20 10.65 -6.41
N ILE A 104 -17.98 9.36 -6.14
CA ILE A 104 -17.71 8.84 -4.79
C ILE A 104 -16.22 8.52 -4.70
N VAL A 105 -15.58 8.97 -3.60
CA VAL A 105 -14.18 8.68 -3.29
C VAL A 105 -14.10 8.12 -1.88
N LYS A 106 -13.31 7.07 -1.70
CA LYS A 106 -12.92 6.54 -0.39
C LYS A 106 -11.43 6.30 -0.37
N ILE A 107 -10.80 6.59 0.76
CA ILE A 107 -9.36 6.39 0.90
C ILE A 107 -9.02 5.56 2.12
N ARG A 108 -7.83 4.98 2.08
CA ARG A 108 -7.16 4.39 3.25
C ARG A 108 -5.68 4.75 3.20
N ASN A 109 -5.18 5.34 4.27
CA ASN A 109 -3.77 5.72 4.42
C ASN A 109 -3.00 4.59 5.12
N TYR A 110 -1.81 4.24 4.60
CA TYR A 110 -0.91 3.20 5.13
C TYR A 110 0.43 3.77 5.62
N THR A 111 0.46 5.07 5.88
CA THR A 111 1.63 5.76 6.43
C THR A 111 1.20 6.82 7.43
N ASP A 112 1.96 6.97 8.51
CA ASP A 112 1.78 8.02 9.51
C ASP A 112 2.37 9.37 9.07
N ARG A 113 3.16 9.36 7.99
CA ARG A 113 3.78 10.56 7.45
C ARG A 113 2.76 11.35 6.64
N ILE A 114 2.20 12.40 7.23
CA ILE A 114 1.18 13.26 6.60
C ILE A 114 1.62 13.75 5.21
N GLN A 115 2.88 14.12 5.05
CA GLN A 115 3.43 14.61 3.78
C GLN A 115 3.50 13.55 2.66
N PHE A 116 3.32 12.27 3.00
CA PHE A 116 3.30 11.17 2.04
C PHE A 116 1.87 10.72 1.69
N ARG A 117 0.86 11.21 2.41
CA ARG A 117 -0.55 10.92 2.12
C ARG A 117 -1.02 11.76 0.94
N ALA A 118 -1.81 11.16 0.05
CA ALA A 118 -2.35 11.85 -1.13
C ALA A 118 -3.15 13.12 -0.78
N PHE A 119 -3.83 13.12 0.37
CA PHE A 119 -4.72 14.19 0.82
C PHE A 119 -4.25 14.85 2.13
N GLY A 120 -2.97 14.68 2.50
CA GLY A 120 -2.42 15.22 3.74
C GLY A 120 -3.18 14.71 4.97
N SER A 121 -3.74 15.63 5.76
CA SER A 121 -4.53 15.31 6.96
C SER A 121 -6.02 15.06 6.71
N ASN A 122 -6.47 15.11 5.45
CA ASN A 122 -7.88 14.86 5.11
C ASN A 122 -8.10 13.36 4.84
N ASP A 123 -8.80 12.68 5.75
CA ASP A 123 -9.14 11.26 5.64
C ASP A 123 -10.46 10.99 4.88
N HIS A 124 -11.21 12.03 4.51
CA HIS A 124 -12.49 11.94 3.81
C HIS A 124 -12.58 12.94 2.65
N PRO A 125 -11.70 12.84 1.64
CA PRO A 125 -11.74 13.74 0.50
C PRO A 125 -13.02 13.58 -0.30
N ASP A 126 -13.56 14.70 -0.76
CA ASP A 126 -14.61 14.69 -1.77
C ASP A 126 -14.05 14.48 -3.18
N TYR A 127 -14.95 14.42 -4.17
CA TYR A 127 -14.56 14.21 -5.55
C TYR A 127 -13.74 15.37 -6.15
N ASP A 128 -13.99 16.60 -5.73
CA ASP A 128 -13.30 17.76 -6.28
C ASP A 128 -11.86 17.83 -5.76
N GLN A 129 -11.66 17.49 -4.48
CA GLN A 129 -10.35 17.30 -3.87
C GLN A 129 -9.59 16.14 -4.50
N PHE A 130 -10.27 15.04 -4.86
CA PHE A 130 -9.67 13.97 -5.65
C PHE A 130 -9.18 14.46 -7.02
N MET A 131 -9.98 15.23 -7.75
CA MET A 131 -9.57 15.80 -9.03
C MET A 131 -8.41 16.80 -8.87
N GLU A 132 -8.40 17.59 -7.80
CA GLU A 132 -7.28 18.48 -7.45
C GLU A 132 -5.99 17.69 -7.20
N PHE A 133 -6.08 16.58 -6.44
CA PHE A 133 -4.95 15.68 -6.24
C PHE A 133 -4.41 15.14 -7.57
N LEU A 134 -5.28 14.65 -8.47
CA LEU A 134 -4.83 14.19 -9.79
C LEU A 134 -4.14 15.30 -10.58
N ARG A 135 -4.68 16.53 -10.58
CA ARG A 135 -4.06 17.69 -11.24
C ARG A 135 -2.69 18.01 -10.66
N SER A 136 -2.51 17.89 -9.35
CA SER A 136 -1.22 18.13 -8.68
C SER A 136 -0.13 17.13 -9.11
N ARG A 137 -0.53 15.95 -9.62
CA ARG A 137 0.36 14.92 -10.19
C ARG A 137 0.51 14.99 -11.70
N CYS A 138 0.04 16.08 -12.31
CA CYS A 138 0.14 16.36 -13.73
C CYS A 138 0.99 17.62 -13.97
N PHE A 139 1.43 17.81 -15.21
CA PHE A 139 2.01 19.10 -15.61
C PHE A 139 0.92 20.19 -15.58
N PRO A 140 1.23 21.44 -15.17
CA PRO A 140 0.26 22.53 -15.11
C PRO A 140 -0.47 22.79 -16.45
N GLU A 141 -1.76 23.09 -16.38
CA GLU A 141 -2.59 23.46 -17.53
C GLU A 141 -2.14 24.78 -18.19
N THR A 142 -1.52 25.66 -17.41
CA THR A 142 -0.99 26.96 -17.86
C THR A 142 0.40 26.86 -18.48
N MET A 143 0.97 25.66 -18.58
CA MET A 143 2.32 25.46 -19.11
C MET A 143 2.40 25.83 -20.60
N ASP A 144 3.48 26.53 -20.98
CA ASP A 144 3.76 26.81 -22.40
C ASP A 144 3.86 25.50 -23.21
N LYS A 145 3.37 25.53 -24.45
CA LYS A 145 3.37 24.39 -25.38
C LYS A 145 2.64 23.13 -24.87
N ILE A 146 1.63 23.28 -24.01
CA ILE A 146 0.80 22.17 -23.53
C ILE A 146 0.26 21.27 -24.65
N LYS A 147 -0.13 21.84 -25.80
CA LYS A 147 -0.61 21.08 -26.97
C LYS A 147 0.42 20.07 -27.48
N LEU A 148 1.70 20.43 -27.48
CA LEU A 148 2.78 19.52 -27.90
C LEU A 148 2.96 18.38 -26.90
N LYS A 149 2.85 18.66 -25.58
CA LYS A 149 2.89 17.62 -24.54
C LYS A 149 1.72 16.64 -24.67
N LEU A 150 0.50 17.16 -24.84
CA LEU A 150 -0.69 16.32 -25.03
C LEU A 150 -0.57 15.45 -26.29
N GLN A 151 -0.08 16.02 -27.40
CA GLN A 151 0.20 15.26 -28.62
C GLN A 151 1.25 14.14 -28.39
N ALA A 152 2.33 14.42 -27.65
CA ALA A 152 3.34 13.42 -27.31
C ALA A 152 2.78 12.26 -26.46
N LEU A 153 1.78 12.55 -25.62
CA LEU A 153 1.05 11.55 -24.83
C LEU A 153 -0.12 10.89 -25.60
N ASN A 154 -0.35 11.31 -26.85
CA ASN A 154 -1.49 10.92 -27.68
C ASN A 154 -2.85 11.19 -26.99
N LEU A 155 -2.98 12.38 -26.38
CA LEU A 155 -4.19 12.82 -25.68
C LEU A 155 -4.88 13.97 -26.44
N PRO A 156 -6.21 13.92 -26.63
CA PRO A 156 -6.95 14.93 -27.39
C PRO A 156 -7.17 16.23 -26.61
N PHE A 157 -7.21 16.16 -25.28
CA PHE A 157 -7.40 17.30 -24.39
C PHE A 157 -6.72 17.01 -23.05
N TYR A 158 -6.65 18.04 -22.20
CA TYR A 158 -6.11 17.89 -20.86
C TYR A 158 -7.13 17.21 -19.95
N ASP A 159 -6.83 15.96 -19.57
CA ASP A 159 -7.59 15.17 -18.62
C ASP A 159 -6.61 14.58 -17.59
N PRO A 160 -6.71 14.95 -16.29
CA PRO A 160 -5.77 14.49 -15.28
C PRO A 160 -5.68 12.97 -15.15
N LEU A 161 -6.81 12.27 -15.31
CA LEU A 161 -6.84 10.81 -15.18
C LEU A 161 -6.12 10.17 -16.38
N LEU A 162 -6.43 10.62 -17.60
CA LEU A 162 -5.76 10.11 -18.80
C LEU A 162 -4.26 10.44 -18.81
N ILE A 163 -3.87 11.61 -18.29
CA ILE A 163 -2.45 11.97 -18.15
C ILE A 163 -1.77 11.00 -17.17
N ILE A 164 -2.35 10.75 -16.00
CA ILE A 164 -1.77 9.83 -15.01
C ILE A 164 -1.70 8.40 -15.57
N GLU A 165 -2.68 7.96 -16.37
CA GLU A 165 -2.60 6.66 -17.05
C GLU A 165 -1.38 6.54 -17.98
N LYS A 166 -0.91 7.65 -18.54
CA LYS A 166 0.28 7.68 -19.42
C LYS A 166 1.59 7.92 -18.67
N THR A 167 1.56 8.67 -17.57
CA THR A 167 2.76 9.16 -16.88
C THR A 167 2.98 8.52 -15.51
N GLU A 168 2.03 7.71 -15.04
CA GLU A 168 1.95 7.21 -13.67
C GLU A 168 1.95 8.33 -12.62
N GLY A 169 1.61 9.57 -13.01
CA GLY A 169 1.67 10.73 -12.13
C GLY A 169 3.06 11.01 -11.54
N ARG A 170 4.14 10.62 -12.25
CA ARG A 170 5.54 10.84 -11.84
C ARG A 170 5.95 12.30 -12.03
N MET A 171 6.68 12.83 -11.06
CA MET A 171 7.23 14.20 -11.08
C MET A 171 8.75 14.14 -10.96
N ALA A 172 9.46 15.13 -11.51
CA ALA A 172 10.93 15.12 -11.54
C ALA A 172 11.59 15.31 -10.16
N GLU A 173 10.87 15.91 -9.22
CA GLU A 173 11.39 16.33 -7.92
C GLU A 173 11.07 15.34 -6.78
N ASP A 174 10.40 14.22 -7.08
CA ASP A 174 10.02 13.23 -6.07
C ASP A 174 9.99 11.78 -6.59
N ASP A 175 9.93 10.84 -5.64
CA ASP A 175 9.85 9.39 -5.91
C ASP A 175 8.41 8.85 -5.89
N PHE A 176 7.40 9.73 -6.01
CA PHE A 176 6.00 9.31 -5.97
C PHE A 176 5.48 8.90 -7.35
N TYR A 177 4.57 7.94 -7.35
CA TYR A 177 3.83 7.52 -8.55
C TYR A 177 2.49 6.89 -8.17
N ILE A 178 1.63 6.73 -9.16
CA ILE A 178 0.28 6.20 -9.02
C ILE A 178 0.14 4.96 -9.90
N ARG A 179 -0.31 3.85 -9.30
CA ARG A 179 -0.79 2.69 -10.04
C ARG A 179 -2.30 2.70 -10.11
N ILE A 180 -2.86 2.49 -11.29
CA ILE A 180 -4.32 2.45 -11.50
C ILE A 180 -4.73 1.00 -11.79
N ILE A 181 -5.77 0.54 -11.10
CA ILE A 181 -6.42 -0.75 -11.31
C ILE A 181 -7.88 -0.48 -11.64
N LYS A 182 -8.30 -0.92 -12.83
CA LYS A 182 -9.70 -0.87 -13.26
C LYS A 182 -10.33 -2.24 -13.09
N ASN A 183 -11.52 -2.28 -12.52
CA ASN A 183 -12.30 -3.49 -12.42
C ASN A 183 -13.31 -3.49 -13.57
N ASP A 184 -13.04 -4.26 -14.62
CA ASP A 184 -13.90 -4.35 -15.81
C ASP A 184 -15.25 -5.07 -15.54
N ARG A 185 -15.62 -5.30 -14.28
CA ARG A 185 -16.85 -6.03 -13.88
C ARG A 185 -18.14 -5.21 -13.94
N THR A 186 -18.11 -4.03 -14.52
CA THR A 186 -19.32 -3.25 -14.83
C THR A 186 -19.28 -2.79 -16.27
N ALA A 187 -19.52 -3.73 -17.18
CA ALA A 187 -20.07 -3.49 -18.51
C ALA A 187 -21.27 -4.43 -18.68
#